data_AF-E9JGL4-F1
#
_entry.id   AF-E9JGL4-F1
#
_cell.length_a   1.000
_cell.length_b   1.000
_cell.length_c   1.000
_cell.angle_alpha   90.00
_cell.angle_beta   90.00
_cell.angle_gamma   90.00
#
_symmetry.space_group_name_H-M   'P 1'
#
loop_
_entity.id
_entity.type
_entity.pdbx_description
1 polymer ?
#
loop_
_entity_poly.entity_id
_entity_poly.type
_entity_poly.pdbx_seq_one_letter_code
_entity_poly.pdbx_strand_id
1 'polypeptide(L)'
;IHQIVNDMIVMYRDLNIHLTLAAIVIWNKKDMITVTSSAEDTLNLFGKWRETKYLKYRKHDNCQLLTGLKLNDDTIGLAYVGGMCDPKQSVGIIENHSKEHLLVAATMAHEMGHNLGMNHDANQCNCGANGCVMSAMLTEHTSYQFSDCSMKEYQSYLTKHNPQCILNKPLRTDTVSTPVSGNELLQNSANPCSDPATCQAREGADCASGPCCRDCKFLEEGTICNMARGDDMDDYCNGKTCDCPRNPHKWPAPAKGSMLM
;
A
#
# COMPACT_ATOMS: atom_id res chain seq x y z
N ILE A 1 2.24 -1.37 -14.77
CA ILE A 1 1.90 -1.83 -13.40
C ILE A 1 3.10 -1.75 -12.45
N HIS A 2 4.13 -2.59 -12.53
CA HIS A 2 5.26 -2.53 -11.59
C HIS A 2 5.90 -1.13 -11.45
N GLN A 3 6.17 -0.43 -12.56
CA GLN A 3 6.67 0.95 -12.55
C GLN A 3 5.72 1.90 -11.80
N ILE A 4 4.41 1.84 -12.09
CA ILE A 4 3.38 2.65 -11.42
C ILE A 4 3.47 2.49 -9.89
N VAL A 5 3.59 1.25 -9.39
CA VAL A 5 3.69 1.03 -7.94
C VAL A 5 5.04 1.47 -7.37
N ASN A 6 6.14 1.34 -8.12
CA ASN A 6 7.45 1.85 -7.71
C ASN A 6 7.42 3.38 -7.55
N ASP A 7 6.74 4.08 -8.45
CA ASP A 7 6.55 5.54 -8.36
C ASP A 7 5.68 5.89 -7.14
N MET A 8 4.58 5.16 -6.90
CA MET A 8 3.73 5.35 -5.72
C MET A 8 4.49 5.09 -4.40
N ILE A 9 5.37 4.10 -4.33
CA ILE A 9 6.22 3.84 -3.15
C ILE A 9 7.07 5.09 -2.81
N VAL A 10 7.54 5.82 -3.81
CA VAL A 10 8.25 7.10 -3.59
C VAL A 10 7.29 8.19 -3.10
N MET A 11 6.12 8.34 -3.71
CA MET A 11 5.10 9.33 -3.31
C MET A 11 4.65 9.18 -1.85
N TYR A 12 4.47 7.94 -1.40
CA TYR A 12 3.95 7.61 -0.06
C TYR A 12 5.01 7.59 1.05
N ARG A 13 6.30 7.73 0.70
CA ARG A 13 7.43 7.67 1.63
C ARG A 13 7.32 8.68 2.77
N ASP A 14 6.98 9.93 2.46
CA ASP A 14 6.92 11.03 3.44
C ASP A 14 5.72 10.90 4.41
N LEU A 15 4.72 10.07 4.06
CA LEU A 15 3.61 9.68 4.93
C LEU A 15 3.93 8.45 5.80
N ASN A 16 5.14 7.87 5.68
CA ASN A 16 5.57 6.62 6.31
C ASN A 16 4.69 5.40 5.94
N ILE A 17 4.00 5.45 4.81
CA ILE A 17 3.17 4.34 4.29
C ILE A 17 4.05 3.42 3.46
N HIS A 18 3.99 2.12 3.78
CA HIS A 18 4.72 1.08 3.05
C HIS A 18 3.75 0.38 2.10
N LEU A 19 3.80 0.76 0.82
CA LEU A 19 3.05 0.06 -0.22
C LEU A 19 3.81 -1.18 -0.68
N THR A 20 3.10 -2.28 -0.87
CA THR A 20 3.61 -3.48 -1.52
C THR A 20 2.74 -3.76 -2.73
N LEU A 21 3.33 -3.89 -3.93
CA LEU A 21 2.57 -4.49 -5.03
C LEU A 21 2.40 -5.96 -4.69
N ALA A 22 1.14 -6.24 -4.55
CA ALA A 22 0.67 -7.37 -3.86
C ALA A 22 0.35 -8.41 -4.99
N ALA A 23 -0.77 -8.38 -5.72
CA ALA A 23 -1.02 -9.18 -6.93
C ALA A 23 -1.39 -8.28 -8.13
N ILE A 24 -1.58 -8.92 -9.28
CA ILE A 24 -2.14 -8.30 -10.48
C ILE A 24 -3.20 -9.25 -11.02
N VAL A 25 -4.44 -8.78 -11.16
CA VAL A 25 -5.53 -9.53 -11.80
C VAL A 25 -5.85 -8.90 -13.15
N ILE A 26 -5.62 -9.65 -14.24
CA ILE A 26 -5.89 -9.20 -15.61
C ILE A 26 -7.14 -9.92 -16.13
N TRP A 27 -8.19 -9.18 -16.48
CA TRP A 27 -9.45 -9.70 -17.01
C TRP A 27 -9.36 -10.06 -18.50
N ASN A 28 -8.41 -10.93 -18.86
CA ASN A 28 -8.02 -11.23 -20.24
C ASN A 28 -9.06 -11.96 -21.12
N LYS A 29 -10.19 -12.40 -20.57
CA LYS A 29 -11.28 -13.08 -21.31
C LYS A 29 -12.57 -12.27 -21.35
N LYS A 30 -12.90 -11.60 -20.25
CA LYS A 30 -14.10 -10.79 -20.03
C LYS A 30 -13.92 -10.04 -18.71
N ASP A 31 -14.41 -8.81 -18.66
CA ASP A 31 -14.53 -8.05 -17.41
C ASP A 31 -15.42 -8.76 -16.39
N MET A 32 -15.03 -8.65 -15.12
CA MET A 32 -15.78 -9.25 -14.01
C MET A 32 -16.94 -8.37 -13.52
N ILE A 33 -16.99 -7.13 -14.00
CA ILE A 33 -18.07 -6.15 -13.82
C ILE A 33 -18.39 -5.52 -15.19
N THR A 34 -19.50 -4.80 -15.29
CA THR A 34 -19.72 -3.89 -16.43
C THR A 34 -18.95 -2.59 -16.16
N VAL A 35 -17.86 -2.36 -16.88
CA VAL A 35 -17.13 -1.08 -16.85
C VAL A 35 -17.88 -0.08 -17.76
N THR A 36 -18.14 1.12 -17.27
CA THR A 36 -18.85 2.18 -18.00
C THR A 36 -18.08 3.50 -17.90
N SER A 37 -18.36 4.46 -18.79
CA SER A 37 -17.74 5.80 -18.71
C SER A 37 -18.24 6.62 -17.50
N SER A 38 -19.27 6.16 -16.80
CA SER A 38 -19.66 6.68 -15.48
C SER A 38 -18.69 6.13 -14.43
N ALA A 39 -17.88 7.02 -13.87
CA ALA A 39 -16.91 6.69 -12.84
C ALA A 39 -17.60 6.16 -11.57
N GLU A 40 -18.74 6.78 -11.17
CA GLU A 40 -19.51 6.37 -10.00
C GLU A 40 -20.11 4.96 -10.14
N ASP A 41 -20.73 4.66 -11.29
CA ASP A 41 -21.29 3.32 -11.56
C ASP A 41 -20.20 2.25 -11.54
N THR A 42 -19.07 2.52 -12.20
CA THR A 42 -17.94 1.59 -12.27
C THR A 42 -17.32 1.37 -10.90
N LEU A 43 -17.11 2.42 -10.10
CA LEU A 43 -16.58 2.33 -8.73
C LEU A 43 -17.51 1.51 -7.82
N ASN A 44 -18.82 1.77 -7.88
CA ASN A 44 -19.82 1.05 -7.09
C ASN A 44 -19.91 -0.45 -7.46
N LEU A 45 -19.85 -0.77 -8.77
CA LEU A 45 -19.81 -2.14 -9.27
C LEU A 45 -18.50 -2.85 -8.87
N PHE A 46 -17.36 -2.16 -8.98
CA PHE A 46 -16.03 -2.68 -8.63
C PHE A 46 -15.92 -2.98 -7.12
N GLY A 47 -16.32 -2.04 -6.27
CA GLY A 47 -16.38 -2.25 -4.81
C GLY A 47 -17.28 -3.42 -4.43
N LYS A 48 -18.45 -3.55 -5.05
CA LYS A 48 -19.36 -4.69 -4.84
C LYS A 48 -18.77 -6.02 -5.33
N TRP A 49 -18.01 -6.03 -6.41
CA TRP A 49 -17.28 -7.21 -6.87
C TRP A 49 -16.16 -7.58 -5.88
N ARG A 50 -15.39 -6.61 -5.40
CA ARG A 50 -14.34 -6.82 -4.39
C ARG A 50 -14.93 -7.46 -3.13
N GLU A 51 -15.96 -6.85 -2.55
CA GLU A 51 -16.67 -7.33 -1.36
C GLU A 51 -17.23 -8.74 -1.56
N THR A 52 -18.04 -8.95 -2.59
CA THR A 52 -18.88 -10.15 -2.70
C THR A 52 -18.20 -11.32 -3.38
N LYS A 53 -17.11 -11.09 -4.12
CA LYS A 53 -16.35 -12.09 -4.89
C LYS A 53 -14.87 -12.14 -4.51
N TYR A 54 -14.11 -11.06 -4.71
CA TYR A 54 -12.65 -11.14 -4.67
C TYR A 54 -12.10 -11.34 -3.24
N LEU A 55 -12.63 -10.64 -2.25
CA LEU A 55 -12.23 -10.80 -0.84
C LEU A 55 -12.47 -12.22 -0.27
N LYS A 56 -13.39 -12.99 -0.85
CA LYS A 56 -13.60 -14.41 -0.50
C LYS A 56 -12.52 -15.33 -1.05
N TYR A 57 -11.88 -14.93 -2.15
CA TYR A 57 -10.77 -15.65 -2.78
C TYR A 57 -9.42 -15.20 -2.21
N ARG A 58 -9.25 -13.90 -1.95
CA ARG A 58 -7.97 -13.29 -1.57
C ARG A 58 -8.16 -12.07 -0.68
N LYS A 59 -7.56 -12.11 0.52
CA LYS A 59 -7.48 -10.97 1.45
C LYS A 59 -6.44 -9.95 0.97
N HIS A 60 -6.81 -8.68 1.02
CA HIS A 60 -5.97 -7.52 0.66
C HIS A 60 -6.63 -6.23 1.18
N ASP A 61 -5.83 -5.24 1.52
CA ASP A 61 -6.29 -4.04 2.25
C ASP A 61 -7.06 -3.06 1.36
N ASN A 62 -6.60 -2.89 0.12
CA ASN A 62 -7.11 -1.96 -0.90
C ASN A 62 -6.94 -2.56 -2.30
N CYS A 63 -7.81 -2.20 -3.24
CA CYS A 63 -7.74 -2.67 -4.63
C CYS A 63 -8.04 -1.53 -5.60
N GLN A 64 -7.21 -1.35 -6.63
CA GLN A 64 -7.33 -0.24 -7.59
C GLN A 64 -7.60 -0.81 -9.00
N LEU A 65 -8.68 -0.39 -9.64
CA LEU A 65 -9.02 -0.82 -11.01
C LEU A 65 -8.38 0.12 -12.02
N LEU A 66 -7.37 -0.35 -12.77
CA LEU A 66 -6.85 0.36 -13.93
C LEU A 66 -7.68 0.00 -15.18
N THR A 67 -8.33 0.98 -15.81
CA THR A 67 -9.16 0.80 -17.01
C THR A 67 -8.59 1.53 -18.22
N GLY A 68 -8.76 0.94 -19.42
CA GLY A 68 -8.49 1.61 -20.70
C GLY A 68 -9.69 2.36 -21.28
N LEU A 69 -10.83 2.37 -20.58
CA LEU A 69 -12.04 3.08 -20.99
C LEU A 69 -11.94 4.57 -20.60
N LYS A 70 -12.30 5.46 -21.53
CA LYS A 70 -12.44 6.90 -21.24
C LYS A 70 -13.63 7.14 -20.31
N LEU A 71 -13.37 7.79 -19.17
CA LEU A 71 -14.39 8.24 -18.23
C LEU A 71 -14.98 9.61 -18.66
N ASN A 72 -16.18 9.91 -18.19
CA ASN A 72 -16.90 11.16 -18.48
C ASN A 72 -16.31 12.37 -17.73
N ASP A 73 -16.73 13.57 -18.14
CA ASP A 73 -16.58 14.82 -17.37
C ASP A 73 -15.13 15.13 -16.94
N ASP A 74 -14.18 14.86 -17.84
CA ASP A 74 -12.72 14.98 -17.65
C ASP A 74 -12.16 14.20 -16.44
N THR A 75 -12.95 13.30 -15.85
CA THR A 75 -12.53 12.43 -14.76
C THR A 75 -11.44 11.47 -15.25
N ILE A 76 -10.38 11.30 -14.45
CA ILE A 76 -9.30 10.34 -14.70
C ILE A 76 -9.13 9.32 -13.57
N GLY A 77 -9.80 9.52 -12.45
CA GLY A 77 -9.87 8.59 -11.33
C GLY A 77 -11.07 8.88 -10.42
N LEU A 78 -11.47 7.91 -9.61
CA LEU A 78 -12.46 8.11 -8.55
C LEU A 78 -12.31 7.06 -7.44
N ALA A 79 -12.42 7.49 -6.18
CA ALA A 79 -12.35 6.63 -4.99
C ALA A 79 -13.28 7.12 -3.86
N TYR A 80 -13.54 6.23 -2.90
CA TYR A 80 -14.27 6.60 -1.68
C TYR A 80 -13.35 7.24 -0.64
N VAL A 81 -13.71 8.44 -0.18
CA VAL A 81 -12.98 9.14 0.90
C VAL A 81 -13.08 8.36 2.21
N GLY A 82 -11.93 8.07 2.83
CA GLY A 82 -11.82 7.32 4.09
C GLY A 82 -12.15 5.83 4.01
N GLY A 83 -12.30 5.28 2.80
CA GLY A 83 -12.71 3.89 2.56
C GLY A 83 -11.69 2.81 2.93
N MET A 84 -10.46 3.15 3.34
CA MET A 84 -9.40 2.16 3.61
C MET A 84 -9.85 1.08 4.62
N CYS A 85 -9.46 -0.17 4.35
CA CYS A 85 -9.92 -1.40 5.02
C CYS A 85 -11.41 -1.79 4.88
N ASP A 86 -12.31 -0.91 4.44
CA ASP A 86 -13.72 -1.29 4.24
C ASP A 86 -13.85 -2.37 3.14
N PRO A 87 -14.67 -3.43 3.31
CA PRO A 87 -14.81 -4.51 2.32
C PRO A 87 -15.27 -4.07 0.93
N LYS A 88 -16.08 -3.01 0.84
CA LYS A 88 -16.62 -2.48 -0.42
C LYS A 88 -15.92 -1.19 -0.84
N GLN A 89 -15.60 -0.32 0.10
CA GLN A 89 -15.15 1.06 -0.15
C GLN A 89 -13.62 1.23 -0.19
N SER A 90 -12.82 0.25 0.23
CA SER A 90 -11.36 0.29 0.05
C SER A 90 -10.98 -0.03 -1.40
N VAL A 91 -11.43 0.85 -2.30
CA VAL A 91 -11.25 0.80 -3.74
C VAL A 91 -11.15 2.19 -4.35
N GLY A 92 -10.47 2.25 -5.49
CA GLY A 92 -10.57 3.31 -6.47
C GLY A 92 -10.55 2.76 -7.89
N ILE A 93 -10.85 3.62 -8.86
CA ILE A 93 -10.75 3.35 -10.29
C ILE A 93 -9.85 4.42 -10.93
N ILE A 94 -9.02 4.04 -11.89
CA ILE A 94 -8.05 4.90 -12.57
C ILE A 94 -8.17 4.67 -14.08
N GLU A 95 -8.35 5.75 -14.84
CA GLU A 95 -8.17 5.74 -16.29
C GLU A 95 -6.68 5.63 -16.63
N ASN A 96 -6.30 4.73 -17.53
CA ASN A 96 -4.96 4.67 -18.10
C ASN A 96 -4.78 5.79 -19.15
N HIS A 97 -4.86 7.04 -18.69
CA HIS A 97 -4.99 8.26 -19.49
C HIS A 97 -3.71 8.68 -20.22
N SER A 98 -2.54 8.20 -19.75
CA SER A 98 -1.23 8.52 -20.32
C SER A 98 -0.40 7.28 -20.65
N LYS A 99 0.55 7.45 -21.58
CA LYS A 99 1.64 6.50 -21.82
C LYS A 99 2.78 6.63 -20.79
N GLU A 100 2.85 7.78 -20.12
CA GLU A 100 3.79 8.03 -19.03
C GLU A 100 3.24 7.40 -17.74
N HIS A 101 3.90 6.33 -17.28
CA HIS A 101 3.44 5.57 -16.11
C HIS A 101 3.38 6.42 -14.83
N LEU A 102 4.22 7.45 -14.73
CA LEU A 102 4.30 8.36 -13.59
C LEU A 102 3.04 9.21 -13.42
N LEU A 103 2.41 9.65 -14.52
CA LEU A 103 1.14 10.39 -14.47
C LEU A 103 -0.02 9.49 -14.03
N VAL A 104 -0.02 8.23 -14.49
CA VAL A 104 -1.02 7.23 -14.04
C VAL A 104 -0.77 6.82 -12.58
N ALA A 105 0.48 6.81 -12.12
CA ALA A 105 0.85 6.59 -10.72
C ALA A 105 0.41 7.74 -9.81
N ALA A 106 0.54 9.00 -10.27
CA ALA A 106 0.05 10.17 -9.55
C ALA A 106 -1.47 10.09 -9.35
N THR A 107 -2.24 9.73 -10.39
CA THR A 107 -3.69 9.48 -10.25
C THR A 107 -3.99 8.32 -9.30
N MET A 108 -3.26 7.21 -9.38
CA MET A 108 -3.47 6.08 -8.45
C MET A 108 -3.13 6.41 -7.00
N ALA A 109 -2.14 7.28 -6.76
CA ALA A 109 -1.82 7.82 -5.44
C ALA A 109 -2.84 8.84 -4.94
N HIS A 110 -3.43 9.64 -5.84
CA HIS A 110 -4.56 10.52 -5.51
C HIS A 110 -5.77 9.72 -5.02
N GLU A 111 -6.20 8.71 -5.78
CA GLU A 111 -7.33 7.85 -5.41
C GLU A 111 -7.11 7.04 -4.13
N MET A 112 -5.90 6.53 -3.92
CA MET A 112 -5.53 5.85 -2.68
C MET A 112 -5.39 6.86 -1.51
N GLY A 113 -5.05 8.11 -1.77
CA GLY A 113 -5.07 9.23 -0.81
C GLY A 113 -6.48 9.54 -0.31
N HIS A 114 -7.47 9.59 -1.22
CA HIS A 114 -8.88 9.63 -0.85
C HIS A 114 -9.25 8.44 0.05
N ASN A 115 -8.90 7.20 -0.32
CA ASN A 115 -9.18 6.04 0.55
C ASN A 115 -8.56 6.19 1.96
N LEU A 116 -7.42 6.87 2.09
CA LEU A 116 -6.74 7.18 3.35
C LEU A 116 -7.27 8.45 4.07
N GLY A 117 -8.40 8.99 3.62
CA GLY A 117 -9.14 10.07 4.28
C GLY A 117 -8.66 11.48 3.98
N MET A 118 -7.81 11.66 2.96
CA MET A 118 -7.42 12.97 2.44
C MET A 118 -8.51 13.51 1.50
N ASN A 119 -8.69 14.83 1.47
CA ASN A 119 -9.52 15.53 0.50
C ASN A 119 -8.63 16.27 -0.53
N HIS A 120 -9.25 16.98 -1.47
CA HIS A 120 -8.51 17.83 -2.39
C HIS A 120 -7.83 19.01 -1.68
N ASP A 121 -6.64 19.36 -2.15
CA ASP A 121 -5.90 20.53 -1.70
C ASP A 121 -6.66 21.83 -2.01
N ALA A 122 -6.73 22.71 -1.00
CA ALA A 122 -7.22 24.08 -1.12
C ALA A 122 -6.05 25.08 -1.23
N ASN A 123 -6.35 26.34 -1.56
CA ASN A 123 -5.36 27.41 -1.81
C ASN A 123 -4.32 27.68 -0.69
N GLN A 124 -4.48 27.10 0.50
CA GLN A 124 -3.57 27.27 1.64
C GLN A 124 -2.61 26.07 1.83
N CYS A 125 -2.83 24.98 1.09
CA CYS A 125 -2.07 23.74 1.17
C CYS A 125 -0.80 23.83 0.32
N ASN A 126 0.31 23.25 0.80
CA ASN A 126 1.62 23.42 0.20
C ASN A 126 2.45 22.12 0.22
N CYS A 127 3.12 21.85 -0.89
CA CYS A 127 4.11 20.76 -1.06
C CYS A 127 5.42 21.27 -1.73
N GLY A 128 5.65 22.59 -1.75
CA GLY A 128 6.84 23.19 -2.38
C GLY A 128 6.80 23.30 -3.91
N ALA A 129 5.64 23.09 -4.54
CA ALA A 129 5.45 23.11 -5.99
C ALA A 129 4.08 23.66 -6.40
N ASN A 130 3.85 23.78 -7.72
CA ASN A 130 2.62 24.33 -8.31
C ASN A 130 1.38 23.41 -8.20
N GLY A 131 1.58 22.15 -7.80
CA GLY A 131 0.54 21.17 -7.55
C GLY A 131 1.12 20.01 -6.75
N CYS A 132 0.26 19.30 -6.02
CA CYS A 132 0.58 18.21 -5.11
C CYS A 132 -0.25 16.98 -5.47
N VAL A 133 0.03 15.81 -4.88
CA VAL A 133 -0.72 14.57 -5.20
C VAL A 133 -2.23 14.73 -5.03
N MET A 134 -2.71 15.47 -4.02
CA MET A 134 -4.14 15.70 -3.78
C MET A 134 -4.70 16.96 -4.45
N SER A 135 -4.01 17.56 -5.41
CA SER A 135 -4.57 18.67 -6.20
C SER A 135 -5.76 18.20 -7.04
N ALA A 136 -6.85 18.98 -7.03
CA ALA A 136 -8.12 18.62 -7.69
C ALA A 136 -8.05 18.49 -9.22
N MET A 137 -6.93 18.92 -9.84
CA MET A 137 -6.64 18.77 -11.26
C MET A 137 -5.17 18.36 -11.40
N LEU A 138 -4.90 17.40 -12.29
CA LEU A 138 -3.55 17.04 -12.68
C LEU A 138 -2.97 18.14 -13.58
N THR A 139 -1.86 18.75 -13.17
CA THR A 139 -1.19 19.82 -13.93
C THR A 139 0.18 19.37 -14.43
N GLU A 140 0.61 19.91 -15.57
CA GLU A 140 2.02 19.79 -15.96
C GLU A 140 2.87 20.49 -14.88
N HIS A 141 3.90 19.78 -14.40
CA HIS A 141 4.74 20.17 -13.24
C HIS A 141 4.10 20.02 -11.84
N THR A 142 3.17 19.09 -11.63
CA THR A 142 2.84 18.59 -10.27
C THR A 142 4.07 18.03 -9.56
N SER A 143 4.20 18.32 -8.26
CA SER A 143 5.03 17.54 -7.35
C SER A 143 4.34 16.21 -7.02
N TYR A 144 5.16 15.17 -6.92
CA TYR A 144 4.75 13.83 -6.50
C TYR A 144 4.76 13.68 -4.97
N GLN A 145 4.66 14.80 -4.25
CA GLN A 145 4.55 14.86 -2.79
C GLN A 145 3.12 15.21 -2.37
N PHE A 146 2.72 14.68 -1.21
CA PHE A 146 1.53 15.10 -0.50
C PHE A 146 1.74 16.46 0.16
N SER A 147 0.67 17.25 0.28
CA SER A 147 0.71 18.53 0.97
C SER A 147 0.73 18.41 2.50
N ASP A 148 1.05 19.50 3.17
CA ASP A 148 0.84 19.67 4.62
C ASP A 148 -0.61 19.42 5.06
N CYS A 149 -1.60 19.86 4.25
CA CYS A 149 -3.01 19.54 4.44
C CYS A 149 -3.28 18.03 4.37
N SER A 150 -2.81 17.37 3.30
CA SER A 150 -2.97 15.93 3.09
C SER A 150 -2.41 15.12 4.26
N MET A 151 -1.21 15.49 4.73
CA MET A 151 -0.55 14.84 5.87
C MET A 151 -1.36 15.00 7.17
N LYS A 152 -1.95 16.18 7.41
CA LYS A 152 -2.79 16.47 8.56
C LYS A 152 -4.13 15.72 8.51
N GLU A 153 -4.76 15.64 7.35
CA GLU A 153 -6.01 14.89 7.18
C GLU A 153 -5.79 13.38 7.35
N TYR A 154 -4.71 12.84 6.79
CA TYR A 154 -4.30 11.45 7.01
C TYR A 154 -4.06 11.13 8.50
N GLN A 155 -3.34 11.98 9.23
CA GLN A 155 -3.15 11.81 10.69
C GLN A 155 -4.47 11.85 11.46
N SER A 156 -5.38 12.74 11.07
CA SER A 156 -6.74 12.82 11.63
C SER A 156 -7.54 11.54 11.35
N TYR A 157 -7.49 11.03 10.11
CA TYR A 157 -8.12 9.78 9.69
C TYR A 157 -7.61 8.59 10.50
N LEU A 158 -6.29 8.40 10.60
CA LEU A 158 -5.69 7.34 11.43
C LEU A 158 -6.16 7.42 12.88
N THR A 159 -6.14 8.62 13.47
CA THR A 159 -6.50 8.83 14.89
C THR A 159 -7.98 8.52 15.15
N LYS A 160 -8.86 8.92 14.22
CA LYS A 160 -10.31 8.80 14.38
C LYS A 160 -10.87 7.43 13.97
N HIS A 161 -10.33 6.81 12.92
CA HIS A 161 -10.86 5.59 12.32
C HIS A 161 -10.03 4.34 12.63
N ASN A 162 -8.75 4.49 12.99
CA ASN A 162 -7.84 3.40 13.40
C ASN A 162 -7.92 2.15 12.50
N PRO A 163 -7.69 2.29 11.17
CA PRO A 163 -7.87 1.23 10.18
C PRO A 163 -6.94 0.02 10.44
N GLN A 164 -7.46 -1.06 11.02
CA GLN A 164 -6.63 -2.15 11.55
C GLN A 164 -5.89 -2.98 10.48
N CYS A 165 -6.32 -2.98 9.21
CA CYS A 165 -5.71 -3.82 8.18
C CYS A 165 -4.28 -3.35 7.86
N ILE A 166 -4.09 -2.05 7.65
CA ILE A 166 -2.81 -1.40 7.31
C ILE A 166 -1.79 -1.29 8.48
N LEU A 167 -2.09 -1.85 9.65
CA LEU A 167 -1.16 -1.89 10.79
C LEU A 167 -0.22 -3.10 10.78
N ASN A 168 -0.50 -4.10 9.95
CA ASN A 168 0.29 -5.33 9.88
C ASN A 168 1.42 -5.16 8.85
N LYS A 169 2.65 -5.54 9.21
CA LYS A 169 3.74 -5.56 8.23
C LYS A 169 3.59 -6.79 7.32
N PRO A 170 3.61 -6.65 5.97
CA PRO A 170 3.58 -7.79 5.05
C PRO A 170 4.84 -8.64 5.18
N LEU A 171 4.72 -9.94 4.88
CA LEU A 171 5.88 -10.85 4.82
C LEU A 171 6.56 -10.72 3.45
N ARG A 172 7.87 -10.97 3.39
CA ARG A 172 8.64 -10.87 2.13
C ARG A 172 8.16 -11.84 1.03
N THR A 173 7.46 -12.91 1.41
CA THR A 173 6.84 -13.89 0.51
C THR A 173 5.61 -13.37 -0.23
N ASP A 174 5.13 -12.18 0.12
CA ASP A 174 3.83 -11.66 -0.27
C ASP A 174 3.93 -10.72 -1.49
N THR A 175 5.14 -10.24 -1.79
CA THR A 175 5.39 -9.25 -2.85
C THR A 175 5.51 -9.91 -4.22
N VAL A 176 4.74 -9.45 -5.21
CA VAL A 176 4.90 -9.87 -6.63
C VAL A 176 5.73 -8.87 -7.44
N SER A 177 6.04 -7.69 -6.90
CA SER A 177 7.04 -6.83 -7.52
C SER A 177 8.42 -7.51 -7.56
N THR A 178 9.09 -7.37 -8.70
CA THR A 178 10.53 -7.62 -8.80
C THR A 178 11.25 -6.83 -7.70
N PRO A 179 12.17 -7.43 -6.92
CA PRO A 179 12.94 -6.70 -5.93
C PRO A 179 13.70 -5.54 -6.58
N VAL A 180 13.21 -4.31 -6.38
CA VAL A 180 13.89 -3.11 -6.86
C VAL A 180 15.02 -2.83 -5.88
N SER A 181 16.21 -3.31 -6.23
CA SER A 181 17.46 -2.97 -5.54
C SER A 181 17.59 -1.44 -5.48
N GLY A 182 17.34 -0.85 -4.31
CA GLY A 182 17.37 0.60 -4.08
C GLY A 182 16.13 1.20 -3.41
N ASN A 183 14.92 0.64 -3.58
CA ASN A 183 13.67 1.29 -3.12
C ASN A 183 12.87 0.56 -2.02
N GLU A 184 13.24 -0.67 -1.62
CA GLU A 184 12.73 -1.24 -0.37
C GLU A 184 13.78 -1.15 0.75
N LEU A 185 13.41 -0.40 1.80
CA LEU A 185 14.05 -0.33 3.12
C LEU A 185 15.37 0.50 3.20
N LEU A 186 15.38 1.43 4.16
CA LEU A 186 16.58 2.02 4.82
C LEU A 186 17.30 3.19 4.13
N GLN A 187 16.56 4.18 3.62
CA GLN A 187 17.06 5.55 3.52
C GLN A 187 16.29 6.48 4.47
N ASN A 188 16.77 6.51 5.72
CA ASN A 188 16.67 7.61 6.71
C ASN A 188 17.30 7.22 8.07
N SER A 189 17.76 5.98 8.21
CA SER A 189 18.84 5.60 9.12
C SER A 189 19.88 4.84 8.31
N ALA A 190 21.15 5.22 8.38
CA ALA A 190 22.24 4.41 7.84
C ALA A 190 22.29 3.10 8.64
N ASN A 191 21.67 2.05 8.11
CA ASN A 191 21.56 0.79 8.83
C ASN A 191 22.95 0.17 8.96
N PRO A 192 23.50 0.00 10.18
CA PRO A 192 24.86 -0.50 10.37
C PRO A 192 25.03 -1.95 9.93
N CYS A 193 23.94 -2.66 9.63
CA CYS A 193 23.91 -4.06 9.26
C CYS A 193 23.80 -4.31 7.75
N SER A 194 23.47 -3.29 6.95
CA SER A 194 23.35 -3.44 5.48
C SER A 194 24.20 -2.43 4.73
N ASP A 195 24.67 -2.83 3.56
CA ASP A 195 25.30 -1.93 2.61
C ASP A 195 24.20 -1.24 1.76
N PRO A 196 24.17 0.11 1.70
CA PRO A 196 23.08 0.85 1.05
C PRO A 196 23.18 0.88 -0.49
N ALA A 197 24.32 0.50 -1.07
CA ALA A 197 24.52 0.49 -2.52
C ALA A 197 24.19 -0.88 -3.14
N THR A 198 24.44 -1.96 -2.40
CA THR A 198 24.23 -3.35 -2.83
C THR A 198 22.99 -4.00 -2.23
N CYS A 199 22.38 -3.37 -1.20
CA CYS A 199 21.29 -3.91 -0.38
C CYS A 199 21.61 -5.25 0.30
N GLN A 200 22.89 -5.64 0.40
CA GLN A 200 23.33 -6.88 1.05
C GLN A 200 23.61 -6.65 2.54
N ALA A 201 23.58 -7.72 3.33
CA ALA A 201 24.09 -7.70 4.70
C ALA A 201 25.60 -7.42 4.68
N ARG A 202 26.07 -6.59 5.62
CA ARG A 202 27.51 -6.37 5.80
C ARG A 202 28.17 -7.62 6.39
N GLU A 203 29.47 -7.76 6.19
CA GLU A 203 30.24 -8.89 6.74
C GLU A 203 30.03 -8.98 8.27
N GLY A 204 29.63 -10.17 8.75
CA GLY A 204 29.30 -10.44 10.15
C GLY A 204 27.86 -10.12 10.58
N ALA A 205 27.04 -9.49 9.74
CA ALA A 205 25.60 -9.28 9.99
C ALA A 205 24.77 -10.48 9.51
N ASP A 206 23.95 -11.04 10.39
CA ASP A 206 23.03 -12.14 10.07
C ASP A 206 21.67 -11.59 9.58
N CYS A 207 21.34 -10.36 10.00
CA CYS A 207 20.13 -9.66 9.60
C CYS A 207 20.34 -8.15 9.56
N ALA A 208 19.52 -7.44 8.77
CA ALA A 208 19.50 -5.99 8.73
C ALA A 208 18.24 -5.36 9.32
N SER A 209 17.08 -6.00 9.18
CA SER A 209 15.81 -5.45 9.67
C SER A 209 14.79 -6.55 9.90
N GLY A 210 13.91 -6.35 10.88
CA GLY A 210 12.81 -7.26 11.19
C GLY A 210 12.59 -7.32 12.70
N PRO A 211 11.40 -7.76 13.16
CA PRO A 211 11.09 -7.89 14.59
C PRO A 211 11.99 -8.92 15.31
N CYS A 212 12.56 -9.90 14.59
CA CYS A 212 13.52 -10.87 15.10
C CYS A 212 14.99 -10.49 14.82
N CYS A 213 15.30 -9.20 14.64
CA CYS A 213 16.64 -8.69 14.40
C CYS A 213 17.04 -7.66 15.46
N ARG A 214 18.23 -7.79 16.04
CA ARG A 214 18.82 -6.81 16.97
C ARG A 214 20.33 -6.83 16.86
N ASP A 215 20.96 -5.66 16.83
CA ASP A 215 22.42 -5.53 16.73
C ASP A 215 23.05 -6.39 15.61
N CYS A 216 22.36 -6.40 14.46
CA CYS A 216 22.69 -7.20 13.27
C CYS A 216 22.63 -8.73 13.43
N LYS A 217 22.04 -9.24 14.53
CA LYS A 217 21.92 -10.66 14.86
C LYS A 217 20.46 -11.12 15.00
N PHE A 218 20.21 -12.38 14.69
CA PHE A 218 18.91 -13.00 14.93
C PHE A 218 18.64 -13.08 16.44
N LEU A 219 17.41 -12.78 16.85
CA LEU A 219 16.96 -13.02 18.22
C LEU A 219 16.79 -14.52 18.48
N GLU A 220 17.13 -14.94 19.70
CA GLU A 220 17.07 -16.35 20.13
C GLU A 220 15.68 -16.97 19.93
N GLU A 221 15.66 -18.27 19.67
CA GLU A 221 14.43 -19.04 19.52
C GLU A 221 13.55 -18.93 20.79
N GLY A 222 12.27 -18.63 20.61
CA GLY A 222 11.34 -18.35 21.72
C GLY A 222 11.27 -16.89 22.16
N THR A 223 12.05 -15.97 21.57
CA THR A 223 11.86 -14.53 21.82
C THR A 223 10.52 -14.05 21.25
N ILE A 224 9.66 -13.41 22.05
CA ILE A 224 8.39 -12.84 21.57
C ILE A 224 8.68 -11.72 20.55
N CYS A 225 8.09 -11.83 19.36
CA CYS A 225 8.27 -10.88 18.27
C CYS A 225 6.98 -10.18 17.82
N ASN A 226 5.82 -10.72 18.18
CA ASN A 226 4.53 -10.04 18.06
C ASN A 226 3.61 -10.51 19.19
N MET A 227 3.25 -9.57 20.07
CA MET A 227 2.43 -9.83 21.25
C MET A 227 0.95 -10.03 20.85
N ALA A 228 0.28 -10.94 21.53
CA ALA A 228 -1.15 -11.21 21.36
C ALA A 228 -2.04 -10.03 21.77
N ARG A 229 -3.33 -10.11 21.39
CA ARG A 229 -4.41 -9.31 21.98
C ARG A 229 -5.51 -10.26 22.46
N GLY A 230 -5.90 -10.15 23.73
CA GLY A 230 -6.88 -11.07 24.34
C GLY A 230 -6.29 -12.45 24.60
N ASP A 231 -7.11 -13.50 24.45
CA ASP A 231 -6.75 -14.89 24.76
C ASP A 231 -5.96 -15.63 23.64
N ASP A 232 -5.52 -14.90 22.61
CA ASP A 232 -4.61 -15.41 21.59
C ASP A 232 -3.19 -15.63 22.19
N MET A 233 -2.39 -16.52 21.58
CA MET A 233 -0.97 -16.67 21.95
C MET A 233 -0.08 -15.60 21.29
N ASP A 234 1.17 -15.48 21.73
CA ASP A 234 2.19 -14.66 21.06
C ASP A 234 2.74 -15.35 19.80
N ASP A 235 3.40 -14.59 18.93
CA ASP A 235 4.29 -15.10 17.88
C ASP A 235 5.76 -14.95 18.32
N TYR A 236 6.61 -15.93 17.97
CA TYR A 236 7.96 -16.10 18.52
C TYR A 236 9.03 -16.24 17.44
N CYS A 237 10.23 -15.71 17.68
CA CYS A 237 11.40 -15.90 16.83
C CYS A 237 11.86 -17.36 16.81
N ASN A 238 12.49 -17.77 15.70
CA ASN A 238 12.97 -19.13 15.44
C ASN A 238 14.52 -19.25 15.46
N GLY A 239 15.24 -18.19 15.86
CA GLY A 239 16.71 -18.13 15.85
C GLY A 239 17.38 -18.11 14.47
N LYS A 240 16.61 -18.10 13.37
CA LYS A 240 17.12 -18.36 11.99
C LYS A 240 16.69 -17.33 10.95
N THR A 241 15.67 -16.53 11.24
CA THR A 241 15.13 -15.50 10.34
C THR A 241 14.84 -14.22 11.10
N CYS A 242 14.95 -13.07 10.45
CA CYS A 242 14.61 -11.78 11.03
C CYS A 242 13.10 -11.46 10.98
N ASP A 243 12.34 -12.20 10.17
CA ASP A 243 10.88 -12.18 10.17
C ASP A 243 10.32 -12.89 11.43
N CYS A 244 9.14 -12.47 11.88
CA CYS A 244 8.41 -13.08 12.99
C CYS A 244 7.48 -14.17 12.45
N PRO A 245 7.83 -15.48 12.54
CA PRO A 245 6.96 -16.53 12.05
C PRO A 245 5.72 -16.64 12.95
N ARG A 246 4.57 -16.89 12.34
CA ARG A 246 3.33 -17.10 13.08
C ARG A 246 3.45 -18.37 13.94
N ASN A 247 3.08 -18.27 15.22
CA ASN A 247 3.06 -19.42 16.12
C ASN A 247 2.09 -20.50 15.60
N PRO A 248 2.56 -21.74 15.36
CA PRO A 248 1.78 -22.81 14.74
C PRO A 248 0.68 -23.39 15.65
N HIS A 249 0.77 -23.15 16.96
CA HIS A 249 -0.23 -23.63 17.92
C HIS A 249 -1.42 -22.68 18.07
N LYS A 250 -1.35 -21.46 17.52
CA LYS A 250 -2.52 -20.57 17.43
C LYS A 250 -3.64 -21.34 16.72
N TRP A 251 -4.82 -21.40 17.33
CA TRP A 251 -6.02 -21.97 16.71
C TRP A 251 -6.12 -21.47 15.26
N PRO A 252 -6.51 -22.30 14.27
CA PRO A 252 -6.46 -21.93 12.86
C PRO A 252 -7.39 -20.76 12.52
N ALA A 253 -6.94 -19.54 12.81
CA ALA A 253 -7.48 -18.36 12.17
C ALA A 253 -7.09 -18.47 10.69
N PRO A 254 -8.06 -18.38 9.76
CA PRO A 254 -7.88 -18.70 8.35
C PRO A 254 -6.65 -18.01 7.81
N ALA A 255 -5.73 -18.80 7.24
CA ALA A 255 -4.37 -18.47 6.85
C ALA A 255 -4.16 -16.95 6.71
N LYS A 256 -3.34 -16.36 7.60
CA LYS A 256 -3.03 -14.92 7.56
C LYS A 256 -2.45 -14.66 6.18
N GLY A 257 -3.24 -13.94 5.38
CA GLY A 257 -3.08 -13.93 3.94
C GLY A 257 -1.90 -13.07 3.56
N SER A 258 -0.96 -13.68 2.85
CA SER A 258 0.06 -12.96 2.12
C SER A 258 -0.58 -11.89 1.23
N MET A 259 -0.23 -10.63 1.50
CA MET A 259 -0.85 -9.43 0.95
C MET A 259 -0.76 -9.40 -0.58
N LEU A 260 -1.87 -9.56 -1.30
CA LEU A 260 -1.88 -9.60 -2.78
C LEU A 260 -3.11 -8.85 -3.42
N MET A 261 -2.87 -7.64 -3.99
CA MET A 261 -3.71 -6.68 -4.78
C MET A 261 -4.60 -7.29 -5.88
#